data_AF-A0A7V8WHT6-F1
#
_entry.id   AF-A0A7V8WHT6-F1
#
_cell.length_a   1.000
_cell.length_b   1.000
_cell.length_c   1.000
_cell.angle_alpha   90.00
_cell.angle_beta   90.00
_cell.angle_gamma   90.00
#
_symmetry.space_group_name_H-M   'P 1'
#
loop_
_entity.id
_entity.type
_entity.pdbx_description
1 polymer ?
#
loop_
_entity_poly.entity_id
_entity_poly.type
_entity_poly.pdbx_seq_one_letter_code
_entity_poly.pdbx_strand_id
1 'polypeptide(L)'
;MRQKRMDGKSQAAAAAASGMSLRTAREWDTGPAPSTTKQARDWRTRSDPFAAVWVTDVEPLLRRDLKGVLEAKLVLEVLRMRYPEQFHAGQARTLQRRFRDWRARHGVEPEVFFEQVAAPGREAAIDFTHATDLGVTIAGDPFPHLLFEFVLSYSHWTYVAIAFGETFEALAAGVQGALWALGGAPAVLRSDNLSAATHELKASGGRELTVRFRAILDHYGMRSSRITPGRAHENGVAEQAHRRLKSLVGQA
;
A
#
# COMPACT_ATOMS: atom_id res chain seq x y z
N MET A 1 -26.36 -11.70 -17.39
CA MET A 1 -27.68 -12.17 -17.85
C MET A 1 -28.25 -11.31 -18.98
N ARG A 2 -28.66 -10.05 -18.76
CA ARG A 2 -29.24 -9.19 -19.82
C ARG A 2 -28.29 -8.96 -21.01
N GLN A 3 -27.01 -8.68 -20.77
CA GLN A 3 -26.01 -8.61 -21.84
C GLN A 3 -25.94 -9.89 -22.68
N LYS A 4 -25.93 -11.06 -22.03
CA LYS A 4 -25.89 -12.36 -22.73
C LYS A 4 -27.19 -12.66 -23.50
N ARG A 5 -28.33 -12.13 -23.06
CA ARG A 5 -29.60 -12.16 -23.80
C ARG A 5 -29.55 -11.24 -25.03
N MET A 6 -28.92 -10.06 -24.92
CA MET A 6 -28.68 -9.16 -26.05
C MET A 6 -27.69 -9.74 -27.06
N ASP A 7 -26.69 -10.51 -26.59
CA ASP A 7 -25.76 -11.27 -27.42
C ASP A 7 -26.41 -12.50 -28.11
N GLY A 8 -27.76 -12.61 -28.11
CA GLY A 8 -28.51 -13.65 -28.82
C GLY A 8 -28.59 -15.03 -28.12
N LYS A 9 -28.11 -15.16 -26.88
CA LYS A 9 -28.16 -16.46 -26.17
C LYS A 9 -29.56 -16.77 -25.66
N SER A 10 -29.92 -18.06 -25.70
CA SER A 10 -31.15 -18.54 -25.07
C SER A 10 -31.15 -18.24 -23.57
N GLN A 11 -32.33 -18.08 -22.98
CA GLN A 11 -32.47 -17.73 -21.56
C GLN A 11 -31.77 -18.75 -20.64
N ALA A 12 -31.82 -20.04 -20.99
CA ALA A 12 -31.11 -21.10 -20.29
C ALA A 12 -29.59 -20.95 -20.37
N ALA A 13 -29.05 -20.67 -21.56
CA ALA A 13 -27.62 -20.46 -21.75
C ALA A 13 -27.12 -19.17 -21.06
N ALA A 14 -27.93 -18.10 -21.07
CA ALA A 14 -27.62 -16.86 -20.39
C ALA A 14 -27.65 -17.00 -18.85
N ALA A 15 -28.58 -17.81 -18.31
CA ALA A 15 -28.67 -18.12 -16.89
C ALA A 15 -27.47 -18.93 -16.39
N ALA A 16 -27.14 -20.02 -17.10
CA ALA A 16 -25.97 -20.86 -16.81
C ALA A 16 -24.67 -20.05 -16.88
N ALA A 17 -24.48 -19.25 -17.94
CA ALA A 17 -23.31 -18.39 -18.10
C ALA A 17 -23.21 -17.27 -17.06
N SER A 18 -24.31 -16.94 -16.37
CA SER A 18 -24.35 -15.93 -15.30
C SER A 18 -24.40 -16.55 -13.89
N GLY A 19 -24.22 -17.87 -13.78
CA GLY A 19 -24.22 -18.59 -12.50
C GLY A 19 -25.53 -18.52 -11.71
N MET A 20 -26.67 -18.39 -12.40
CA MET A 20 -27.99 -18.25 -11.75
C MET A 20 -28.99 -19.31 -12.23
N SER A 21 -29.99 -19.60 -11.39
CA SER A 21 -31.05 -20.54 -11.74
C SER A 21 -31.94 -20.01 -12.87
N LEU A 22 -32.54 -20.92 -13.65
CA LEU A 22 -33.54 -20.59 -14.67
C LEU A 22 -34.74 -19.81 -14.11
N ARG A 23 -35.16 -20.13 -12.89
CA ARG A 23 -36.25 -19.41 -12.21
C ARG A 23 -35.89 -17.96 -11.96
N THR A 24 -34.71 -17.71 -11.40
CA THR A 24 -34.18 -16.36 -11.15
C THR A 24 -33.98 -15.59 -12.46
N ALA A 25 -33.53 -16.26 -13.52
CA ALA A 25 -33.37 -15.64 -14.82
C ALA A 25 -34.72 -15.19 -15.41
N ARG A 26 -35.79 -15.99 -15.29
CA ARG A 26 -37.15 -15.61 -15.71
C ARG A 26 -37.70 -14.42 -14.93
N GLU A 27 -37.49 -14.44 -13.62
CA GLU A 27 -37.92 -13.38 -12.70
C GLU A 27 -37.25 -12.04 -13.05
N TRP A 28 -35.95 -12.02 -13.36
CA TRP A 28 -35.21 -10.79 -13.65
C TRP A 28 -35.28 -10.33 -15.12
N ASP A 29 -35.76 -11.19 -16.02
CA ASP A 29 -36.00 -10.86 -17.42
C ASP A 29 -37.18 -9.89 -17.56
N THR A 30 -38.23 -10.11 -16.77
CA THR A 30 -39.49 -9.36 -16.81
C THR A 30 -39.69 -8.47 -15.58
N GLY A 31 -38.98 -8.75 -14.49
CA GLY A 31 -39.06 -8.01 -13.23
C GLY A 31 -38.00 -6.92 -13.06
N PRO A 32 -38.10 -6.15 -11.95
CA PRO A 32 -37.12 -5.16 -11.56
C PRO A 32 -35.74 -5.79 -11.35
N ALA A 33 -34.68 -5.01 -11.55
CA ALA A 33 -33.33 -5.49 -11.30
C ALA A 33 -33.15 -5.85 -9.80
N PRO A 34 -32.22 -6.74 -9.46
CA PRO A 34 -31.93 -7.06 -8.06
C PRO A 34 -31.52 -5.84 -7.25
N SER A 35 -30.83 -4.89 -7.88
CA SER A 35 -30.44 -3.62 -7.28
C SER A 35 -31.63 -2.73 -6.93
N THR A 36 -32.70 -2.75 -7.72
CA THR A 36 -33.92 -1.94 -7.50
C THR A 36 -34.89 -2.59 -6.53
N THR A 37 -34.71 -3.88 -6.23
CA THR A 37 -35.57 -4.64 -5.29
C THR A 37 -34.99 -4.64 -3.86
N LYS A 38 -33.75 -4.17 -3.69
CA LYS A 38 -33.15 -4.00 -2.37
C LYS A 38 -33.78 -2.79 -1.66
N GLN A 39 -34.78 -3.04 -0.83
CA GLN A 39 -35.21 -2.06 0.16
C GLN A 39 -34.15 -1.95 1.26
N ALA A 40 -33.74 -0.72 1.55
CA ALA A 40 -32.96 -0.45 2.76
C ALA A 40 -33.83 -0.85 3.96
N ARG A 41 -33.27 -1.67 4.85
CA ARG A 41 -33.96 -2.04 6.08
C ARG A 41 -33.71 -0.93 7.10
N ASP A 42 -34.79 -0.27 7.50
CA ASP A 42 -34.72 0.81 8.49
C ASP A 42 -34.69 0.30 9.95
N TRP A 43 -34.96 -0.99 10.16
CA TRP A 43 -34.94 -1.60 11.49
C TRP A 43 -33.73 -2.52 11.69
N ARG A 44 -33.17 -2.49 12.90
CA ARG A 44 -32.19 -3.49 13.34
C ARG A 44 -32.90 -4.78 13.71
N THR A 45 -32.37 -5.92 13.27
CA THR A 45 -32.89 -7.25 13.63
C THR A 45 -32.74 -7.55 15.13
N ARG A 46 -31.86 -6.83 15.84
CA ARG A 46 -31.66 -6.98 17.30
C ARG A 46 -31.49 -5.62 17.96
N SER A 47 -31.98 -5.51 19.20
CA SER A 47 -31.68 -4.40 20.09
C SER A 47 -30.17 -4.27 20.28
N ASP A 48 -29.69 -3.04 20.44
CA ASP A 48 -28.27 -2.82 20.62
C ASP A 48 -27.84 -3.13 22.06
N PRO A 49 -26.89 -4.07 22.26
CA PRO A 49 -26.53 -4.55 23.59
C PRO A 49 -25.79 -3.49 24.43
N PHE A 50 -25.23 -2.45 23.80
CA PHE A 50 -24.45 -1.43 24.49
C PHE A 50 -25.27 -0.19 24.86
N ALA A 51 -26.54 -0.11 24.48
CA ALA A 51 -27.34 1.11 24.59
C ALA A 51 -27.39 1.64 26.04
N ALA A 52 -27.57 0.74 27.02
CA ALA A 52 -27.68 1.10 28.43
C ALA A 52 -26.37 1.65 29.03
N VAL A 53 -25.22 1.15 28.58
CA VAL A 53 -23.89 1.54 29.09
C VAL A 53 -23.17 2.57 28.20
N TRP A 54 -23.78 2.95 27.08
CA TRP A 54 -23.11 3.75 26.06
C TRP A 54 -22.73 5.12 26.59
N VAL A 55 -23.70 5.85 27.14
CA VAL A 55 -23.52 7.23 27.63
C VAL A 55 -22.74 7.25 28.93
N THR A 56 -22.88 6.23 29.77
CA THR A 56 -22.29 6.17 31.11
C THR A 56 -20.86 5.67 31.14
N ASP A 57 -20.54 4.62 30.36
CA ASP A 57 -19.27 3.90 30.46
C ASP A 57 -18.39 4.09 29.22
N VAL A 58 -18.99 4.11 28.03
CA VAL A 58 -18.23 4.04 26.77
C VAL A 58 -17.90 5.42 26.20
N GLU A 59 -18.90 6.29 26.08
CA GLU A 59 -18.74 7.62 25.51
C GLU A 59 -17.77 8.52 26.29
N PRO A 60 -17.74 8.52 27.63
CA PRO A 60 -16.76 9.31 28.37
C PRO A 60 -15.32 8.89 28.11
N LEU A 61 -15.07 7.58 27.91
CA LEU A 61 -13.74 7.07 27.54
C LEU A 61 -13.34 7.55 26.14
N LEU A 62 -14.27 7.52 25.18
CA LEU A 62 -14.06 8.01 23.82
C LEU A 62 -13.80 9.53 23.79
N ARG A 63 -14.50 10.32 24.61
CA ARG A 63 -14.28 11.78 24.71
C ARG A 63 -12.91 12.13 25.30
N ARG A 64 -12.38 11.30 26.19
CA ARG A 64 -11.04 11.46 26.78
C ARG A 64 -9.93 11.00 25.83
N ASP A 65 -10.24 10.18 24.84
CA ASP A 65 -9.30 9.65 23.86
C ASP A 65 -9.00 10.66 22.74
N LEU A 66 -8.28 11.74 23.10
CA LEU A 66 -7.89 12.81 22.17
C LEU A 66 -6.94 12.32 21.05
N LYS A 67 -6.28 11.18 21.23
CA LYS A 67 -5.31 10.61 20.29
C LYS A 67 -5.87 9.46 19.45
N GLY A 68 -7.12 9.05 19.67
CA GLY A 68 -7.76 7.97 18.91
C GLY A 68 -7.19 6.57 19.16
N VAL A 69 -6.43 6.37 20.24
CA VAL A 69 -5.71 5.12 20.53
C VAL A 69 -6.56 4.09 21.26
N LEU A 70 -7.71 4.50 21.82
CA LEU A 70 -8.55 3.60 22.62
C LEU A 70 -9.15 2.50 21.73
N GLU A 71 -8.90 1.25 22.09
CA GLU A 71 -9.45 0.12 21.35
C GLU A 71 -10.81 -0.32 21.88
N ALA A 72 -11.75 -0.57 20.97
CA ALA A 72 -13.05 -1.13 21.32
C ALA A 72 -12.93 -2.51 22.02
N LYS A 73 -11.91 -3.30 21.70
CA LYS A 73 -11.67 -4.60 22.35
C LYS A 73 -11.33 -4.44 23.83
N LEU A 74 -10.44 -3.49 24.15
CA LEU A 74 -10.09 -3.17 25.53
C LEU A 74 -11.33 -2.70 26.31
N VAL A 75 -12.15 -1.82 25.72
CA VAL A 75 -13.39 -1.37 26.36
C VAL A 75 -14.39 -2.53 26.54
N LEU A 76 -14.45 -3.47 25.59
CA LEU A 76 -15.27 -4.68 25.76
C LEU A 76 -14.77 -5.54 26.94
N GLU A 77 -13.46 -5.70 27.11
CA GLU A 77 -12.91 -6.44 28.26
C GLU A 77 -13.25 -5.76 29.58
N VAL A 78 -13.15 -4.44 29.66
CA VAL A 78 -13.57 -3.66 30.84
C VAL A 78 -15.07 -3.84 31.12
N LEU A 79 -15.91 -3.77 30.08
CA LEU A 79 -17.36 -4.01 30.23
C LEU A 79 -17.67 -5.44 30.65
N ARG A 80 -16.92 -6.44 30.19
CA ARG A 80 -17.06 -7.85 30.61
C ARG A 80 -16.63 -8.06 32.06
N MET A 81 -15.61 -7.34 32.53
CA MET A 81 -15.22 -7.39 33.95
C MET A 81 -16.27 -6.71 34.84
N ARG A 82 -16.85 -5.60 34.38
CA ARG A 82 -17.81 -4.81 35.16
C ARG A 82 -19.23 -5.39 35.13
N TYR A 83 -19.63 -6.01 34.02
CA TYR A 83 -20.96 -6.59 33.79
C TYR A 83 -20.84 -7.96 33.10
N PRO A 84 -20.34 -9.00 33.81
CA PRO A 84 -20.02 -10.31 33.23
C PRO A 84 -21.23 -11.01 32.61
N GLU A 85 -22.41 -10.84 33.19
CA GLU A 85 -23.66 -11.46 32.71
C GLU A 85 -24.28 -10.74 31.48
N GLN A 86 -23.81 -9.53 31.15
CA GLN A 86 -24.38 -8.70 30.09
C GLN A 86 -23.55 -8.70 28.81
N PHE A 87 -22.22 -8.88 28.92
CA PHE A 87 -21.32 -8.78 27.78
C PHE A 87 -20.48 -10.03 27.55
N HIS A 88 -20.23 -10.34 26.28
CA HIS A 88 -19.40 -11.48 25.87
C HIS A 88 -18.55 -11.13 24.64
N ALA A 89 -17.48 -11.90 24.42
CA ALA A 89 -16.49 -11.64 23.38
C ALA A 89 -17.08 -11.53 21.95
N GLY A 90 -18.17 -12.26 21.68
CA GLY A 90 -18.88 -12.23 20.39
C GLY A 90 -19.44 -10.86 19.98
N GLN A 91 -19.52 -9.90 20.91
CA GLN A 91 -20.03 -8.54 20.65
C GLN A 91 -18.94 -7.56 20.18
N ALA A 92 -17.68 -7.99 20.04
CA ALA A 92 -16.55 -7.14 19.65
C ALA A 92 -16.81 -6.35 18.36
N ARG A 93 -17.31 -7.03 17.30
CA ARG A 93 -17.63 -6.34 16.03
C ARG A 93 -18.72 -5.28 16.18
N THR A 94 -19.69 -5.50 17.07
CA THR A 94 -20.77 -4.53 17.31
C THR A 94 -20.22 -3.29 18.00
N LEU A 95 -19.35 -3.45 19.00
CA LEU A 95 -18.72 -2.33 19.70
C LEU A 95 -17.75 -1.55 18.80
N GLN A 96 -16.92 -2.26 18.03
CA GLN A 96 -16.02 -1.66 17.03
C GLN A 96 -16.80 -0.82 16.01
N ARG A 97 -17.94 -1.30 15.52
CA ARG A 97 -18.79 -0.54 14.61
C ARG A 97 -19.29 0.76 15.26
N ARG A 98 -19.76 0.69 16.50
CA ARG A 98 -20.20 1.89 17.23
C ARG A 98 -19.06 2.88 17.48
N PHE A 99 -17.86 2.41 17.83
CA PHE A 99 -16.66 3.24 17.98
C PHE A 99 -16.37 4.01 16.69
N ARG A 100 -16.36 3.30 15.55
CA ARG A 100 -16.16 3.90 14.23
C ARG A 100 -17.23 4.96 13.92
N ASP A 101 -18.51 4.63 14.12
CA ASP A 101 -19.61 5.55 13.83
C ASP A 101 -19.63 6.78 14.77
N TRP A 102 -19.10 6.64 15.99
CA TRP A 102 -18.92 7.75 16.93
C TRP A 102 -17.74 8.64 16.52
N ARG A 103 -16.58 8.03 16.23
CA ARG A 103 -15.36 8.75 15.78
C ARG A 103 -15.57 9.48 14.46
N ALA A 104 -16.36 8.93 13.54
CA ALA A 104 -16.72 9.62 12.31
C ALA A 104 -17.50 10.93 12.55
N ARG A 105 -18.16 11.08 13.71
CA ARG A 105 -18.95 12.27 14.08
C ARG A 105 -18.27 13.20 15.07
N HIS A 106 -17.39 12.67 15.92
CA HIS A 106 -16.81 13.39 17.06
C HIS A 106 -15.30 13.19 17.24
N GLY A 107 -14.68 12.35 16.42
CA GLY A 107 -13.25 12.08 16.47
C GLY A 107 -12.44 13.18 15.83
N VAL A 108 -11.13 13.15 16.05
CA VAL A 108 -10.17 13.98 15.33
C VAL A 108 -10.31 13.70 13.84
N GLU A 109 -10.26 14.75 13.00
CA GLU A 109 -10.26 14.57 11.56
C GLU A 109 -9.17 13.57 11.18
N PRO A 110 -9.50 12.47 10.48
CA PRO A 110 -8.48 11.54 10.05
C PRO A 110 -7.50 12.27 9.15
N GLU A 111 -6.21 11.95 9.32
CA GLU A 111 -5.19 12.41 8.37
C GLU A 111 -5.61 11.96 6.96
N VAL A 112 -5.79 12.92 6.07
CA VAL A 112 -6.25 12.66 4.70
C VAL A 112 -5.08 12.12 3.90
N PHE A 113 -5.14 10.83 3.60
CA PHE A 113 -4.21 10.20 2.66
C PHE A 113 -4.73 10.38 1.24
N PHE A 114 -3.95 11.06 0.40
CA PHE A 114 -4.18 11.07 -1.03
C PHE A 114 -3.56 9.82 -1.66
N GLU A 115 -4.29 9.17 -2.55
CA GLU A 115 -3.76 8.04 -3.31
C GLU A 115 -2.59 8.51 -4.19
N GLN A 116 -1.42 7.93 -3.99
CA GLN A 116 -0.30 8.11 -4.90
C GLN A 116 -0.51 7.23 -6.13
N VAL A 117 -1.01 7.83 -7.20
CA VAL A 117 -1.16 7.12 -8.49
C VAL A 117 0.20 7.08 -9.19
N ALA A 118 0.82 5.91 -9.22
CA ALA A 118 2.00 5.67 -10.04
C ALA A 118 1.58 5.56 -11.51
N ALA A 119 1.99 6.50 -12.36
CA ALA A 119 1.74 6.38 -13.80
C ALA A 119 2.84 5.52 -14.47
N PRO A 120 2.48 4.65 -15.44
CA PRO A 120 3.47 3.86 -16.20
C PRO A 120 4.55 4.75 -16.83
N GLY A 121 5.82 4.35 -16.70
CA GLY A 121 6.96 5.09 -17.28
C GLY A 121 7.24 6.47 -16.66
N ARG A 122 6.46 6.92 -15.67
CA ARG A 122 6.68 8.23 -15.05
C ARG A 122 7.91 8.22 -14.15
N GLU A 123 8.06 7.21 -13.31
CA GLU A 123 9.01 7.25 -12.20
C GLU A 123 9.65 5.87 -11.96
N ALA A 124 10.95 5.89 -11.69
CA ALA A 124 11.68 4.79 -11.08
C ALA A 124 12.43 5.29 -9.84
N ALA A 125 12.64 4.39 -8.88
CA ALA A 125 13.50 4.61 -7.73
C ALA A 125 14.79 3.81 -7.88
N ILE A 126 15.89 4.39 -7.41
CA ILE A 126 17.19 3.73 -7.31
C ILE A 126 17.73 3.81 -5.88
N ASP A 127 18.38 2.75 -5.45
CA ASP A 127 19.03 2.69 -4.14
C ASP A 127 20.15 1.64 -4.11
N PHE A 128 20.95 1.64 -3.04
CA PHE A 128 21.90 0.59 -2.73
C PHE A 128 21.47 -0.16 -1.47
N THR A 129 21.67 -1.48 -1.46
CA THR A 129 21.38 -2.29 -0.27
C THR A 129 22.46 -3.34 -0.02
N HIS A 130 22.91 -3.42 1.23
CA HIS A 130 23.79 -4.49 1.67
C HIS A 130 23.02 -5.80 1.77
N ALA A 131 23.57 -6.86 1.20
CA ALA A 131 22.99 -8.19 1.22
C ALA A 131 23.90 -9.22 1.91
N THR A 132 24.82 -8.75 2.76
CA THR A 132 25.71 -9.59 3.58
C THR A 132 24.96 -10.61 4.42
N ASP A 133 23.77 -10.27 4.93
CA ASP A 133 22.94 -11.15 5.76
C ASP A 133 22.45 -12.41 5.02
N LEU A 134 22.54 -12.44 3.69
CA LEU A 134 22.23 -13.63 2.89
C LEU A 134 23.29 -14.72 3.01
N GLY A 135 24.48 -14.42 3.55
CA GLY A 135 25.52 -15.41 3.79
C GLY A 135 26.10 -16.05 2.53
N VAL A 136 26.03 -15.35 1.38
CA VAL A 136 26.55 -15.84 0.10
C VAL A 136 28.07 -16.05 0.19
N THR A 137 28.54 -17.21 -0.27
CA THR A 137 29.97 -17.53 -0.40
C THR A 137 30.36 -17.76 -1.85
N ILE A 138 31.58 -17.38 -2.22
CA ILE A 138 32.19 -17.68 -3.52
C ILE A 138 33.45 -18.51 -3.24
N ALA A 139 33.54 -19.70 -3.83
CA ALA A 139 34.63 -20.64 -3.59
C ALA A 139 34.88 -20.99 -2.10
N GLY A 140 33.83 -20.90 -1.27
CA GLY A 140 33.91 -21.15 0.17
C GLY A 140 34.20 -19.92 1.03
N ASP A 141 34.58 -18.79 0.42
CA ASP A 141 34.84 -17.54 1.14
C ASP A 141 33.60 -16.64 1.19
N PRO A 142 33.30 -15.98 2.33
CA PRO A 142 32.19 -15.03 2.42
C PRO A 142 32.30 -13.91 1.39
N PHE A 143 31.20 -13.63 0.68
CA PHE A 143 31.11 -12.55 -0.29
C PHE A 143 30.16 -11.44 0.21
N PRO A 144 30.66 -10.46 0.98
CA PRO A 144 29.87 -9.31 1.40
C PRO A 144 29.58 -8.44 0.19
N HIS A 145 28.35 -8.50 -0.31
CA HIS A 145 27.96 -7.82 -1.54
C HIS A 145 26.99 -6.68 -1.26
N LEU A 146 27.20 -5.61 -2.02
CA LEU A 146 26.31 -4.48 -2.14
C LEU A 146 25.55 -4.65 -3.45
N LEU A 147 24.25 -4.39 -3.42
CA LEU A 147 23.40 -4.46 -4.60
C LEU A 147 22.96 -3.04 -4.96
N PHE A 148 23.09 -2.70 -6.23
CA PHE A 148 22.38 -1.58 -6.82
C PHE A 148 21.00 -2.08 -7.26
N GLU A 149 19.96 -1.34 -6.91
CA GLU A 149 18.59 -1.63 -7.35
C GLU A 149 17.99 -0.47 -8.13
N PHE A 150 17.23 -0.80 -9.17
CA PHE A 150 16.38 0.09 -9.93
C PHE A 150 14.97 -0.51 -9.99
N VAL A 151 13.95 0.27 -9.66
CA VAL A 151 12.57 -0.22 -9.55
C VAL A 151 11.59 0.77 -10.17
N LEU A 152 10.75 0.33 -11.11
CA LEU A 152 9.66 1.16 -11.63
C LEU A 152 8.51 1.28 -10.63
N SER A 153 8.07 2.50 -10.31
CA SER A 153 7.03 2.74 -9.29
C SER A 153 5.67 2.15 -9.67
N TYR A 154 5.37 1.97 -10.96
CA TYR A 154 4.09 1.39 -11.42
C TYR A 154 4.11 -0.13 -11.45
N SER A 155 5.03 -0.72 -12.22
CA SER A 155 5.06 -2.16 -12.48
C SER A 155 5.85 -2.95 -11.43
N HIS A 156 6.63 -2.27 -10.59
CA HIS A 156 7.62 -2.90 -9.71
C HIS A 156 8.61 -3.79 -10.47
N TRP A 157 8.81 -3.53 -11.77
CA TRP A 157 9.89 -4.16 -12.51
C TRP A 157 11.21 -3.72 -11.88
N THR A 158 12.01 -4.71 -11.50
CA THR A 158 13.24 -4.51 -10.75
C THR A 158 14.43 -4.99 -11.58
N TYR A 159 15.45 -4.14 -11.65
CA TYR A 159 16.78 -4.50 -12.12
C TYR A 159 17.75 -4.43 -10.95
N VAL A 160 18.65 -5.41 -10.88
CA VAL A 160 19.65 -5.53 -9.81
C VAL A 160 21.00 -5.75 -10.44
N ALA A 161 22.01 -5.05 -9.94
CA ALA A 161 23.41 -5.30 -10.27
C ALA A 161 24.26 -5.39 -9.00
N ILE A 162 25.31 -6.22 -9.05
CA ILE A 162 26.33 -6.24 -7.99
C ILE A 162 27.12 -4.94 -8.08
N ALA A 163 27.24 -4.26 -6.94
CA ALA A 163 28.09 -3.11 -6.74
C ALA A 163 29.23 -3.47 -5.78
N PHE A 164 30.42 -2.95 -6.06
CA PHE A 164 31.60 -3.12 -5.19
C PHE A 164 31.81 -1.93 -4.24
N GLY A 165 30.87 -0.98 -4.24
CA GLY A 165 30.85 0.19 -3.39
C GLY A 165 29.80 1.19 -3.85
N GLU A 166 29.46 2.14 -2.98
CA GLU A 166 28.57 3.26 -3.29
C GLU A 166 29.33 4.35 -4.06
N THR A 167 29.86 4.00 -5.23
CA THR A 167 30.61 4.92 -6.09
C THR A 167 29.73 5.47 -7.21
N PHE A 168 30.16 6.58 -7.79
CA PHE A 168 29.48 7.12 -8.97
C PHE A 168 29.53 6.16 -10.15
N GLU A 169 30.63 5.43 -10.32
CA GLU A 169 30.83 4.46 -11.39
C GLU A 169 29.84 3.29 -11.26
N ALA A 170 29.64 2.78 -10.04
CA ALA A 170 28.64 1.74 -9.77
C ALA A 170 27.21 2.25 -10.03
N LEU A 171 26.91 3.47 -9.58
CA LEU A 171 25.63 4.12 -9.84
C LEU A 171 25.35 4.29 -11.34
N ALA A 172 26.32 4.81 -12.09
CA ALA A 172 26.20 5.04 -13.53
C ALA A 172 26.01 3.73 -14.30
N ALA A 173 26.82 2.72 -13.97
CA ALA A 173 26.72 1.39 -14.57
C ALA A 173 25.36 0.74 -14.26
N GLY A 174 24.90 0.84 -13.01
CA GLY A 174 23.61 0.33 -12.57
C GLY A 174 22.43 0.98 -13.30
N VAL A 175 22.40 2.32 -13.36
CA VAL A 175 21.36 3.07 -14.07
C VAL A 175 21.37 2.71 -15.55
N GLN A 176 22.51 2.76 -16.22
CA GLN A 176 22.61 2.43 -17.64
C GLN A 176 22.17 0.98 -17.91
N GLY A 177 22.63 0.02 -17.11
CA GLY A 177 22.25 -1.37 -17.22
C GLY A 177 20.74 -1.57 -17.09
N ALA A 178 20.12 -0.90 -16.11
CA ALA A 178 18.68 -0.94 -15.90
C ALA A 178 17.91 -0.37 -17.11
N LEU A 179 18.31 0.79 -17.62
CA LEU A 179 17.65 1.44 -18.76
C LEU A 179 17.77 0.60 -20.04
N TRP A 180 18.92 -0.01 -20.28
CA TRP A 180 19.15 -0.86 -21.44
C TRP A 180 18.35 -2.17 -21.34
N ALA A 181 18.31 -2.79 -20.16
CA ALA A 181 17.49 -3.98 -19.92
C ALA A 181 15.99 -3.68 -20.03
N LEU A 182 15.57 -2.49 -19.59
CA LEU A 182 14.19 -2.01 -19.72
C LEU A 182 13.82 -1.67 -21.18
N GLY A 183 14.81 -1.27 -21.99
CA GLY A 183 14.59 -0.79 -23.36
C GLY A 183 13.98 0.61 -23.41
N GLY A 184 14.08 1.39 -22.33
CA GLY A 184 13.49 2.73 -22.23
C GLY A 184 13.89 3.46 -20.95
N ALA A 185 13.53 4.74 -20.86
CA ALA A 185 13.83 5.59 -19.70
C ALA A 185 12.57 6.16 -19.06
N PRO A 186 12.47 6.16 -17.71
CA PRO A 186 11.39 6.83 -17.02
C PRO A 186 11.57 8.35 -17.10
N ALA A 187 10.47 9.11 -16.97
CA ALA A 187 10.57 10.57 -16.97
C ALA A 187 11.29 11.13 -15.72
N VAL A 188 11.24 10.40 -14.61
CA VAL A 188 11.79 10.79 -13.32
C VAL A 188 12.59 9.64 -12.71
N LEU A 189 13.81 9.92 -12.31
CA LEU A 189 14.65 9.03 -11.52
C LEU A 189 14.74 9.56 -10.09
N ARG A 190 14.18 8.81 -9.15
CA ARG A 190 14.16 9.11 -7.73
C ARG A 190 15.35 8.44 -7.06
N SER A 191 16.07 9.19 -6.25
CA SER A 191 17.15 8.68 -5.39
C SER A 191 17.04 9.36 -4.03
N ASP A 192 17.10 8.60 -2.94
CA ASP A 192 17.23 9.19 -1.60
C ASP A 192 18.70 9.24 -1.20
N ASN A 193 19.16 10.44 -0.85
CA ASN A 193 20.42 10.73 -0.17
C ASN A 193 21.71 10.01 -0.62
N LEU A 194 21.77 9.49 -1.85
CA LEU A 194 22.96 8.84 -2.41
C LEU A 194 24.09 9.87 -2.50
N SER A 195 25.14 9.66 -1.72
CA SER A 195 26.38 10.44 -1.73
C SER A 195 27.08 10.40 -3.09
N ALA A 196 26.89 9.31 -3.85
CA ALA A 196 27.34 9.23 -5.26
C ALA A 196 26.55 10.15 -6.21
N ALA A 197 25.28 10.42 -5.91
CA ALA A 197 24.40 11.25 -6.72
C ALA A 197 24.37 12.73 -6.28
N THR A 198 24.81 13.02 -5.05
CA THR A 198 24.65 14.33 -4.41
C THR A 198 25.90 14.80 -3.66
N HIS A 199 26.17 16.11 -3.66
CA HIS A 199 27.22 16.74 -2.87
C HIS A 199 26.63 17.72 -1.85
N GLU A 200 27.27 17.88 -0.69
CA GLU A 200 26.81 18.78 0.37
C GLU A 200 27.10 20.26 0.06
N LEU A 201 26.08 21.10 0.18
CA LEU A 201 26.18 22.55 0.11
C LEU A 201 26.43 23.09 1.52
N LYS A 202 27.70 23.43 1.80
CA LYS A 202 28.15 23.92 3.11
C LYS A 202 27.48 25.23 3.58
N ALA A 203 26.79 25.96 2.71
CA ALA A 203 26.22 27.28 3.02
C ALA A 203 24.70 27.27 3.29
N SER A 204 23.95 26.24 2.86
CA SER A 204 22.48 26.21 2.94
C SER A 204 21.91 24.94 3.59
N GLY A 205 22.76 24.02 4.04
CA GLY A 205 22.32 22.74 4.62
C GLY A 205 21.64 21.81 3.60
N GLY A 206 21.68 22.14 2.32
CA GLY A 206 21.15 21.32 1.23
C GLY A 206 22.23 20.41 0.63
N ARG A 207 21.81 19.45 -0.18
CA ARG A 207 22.70 18.72 -1.10
C ARG A 207 22.34 19.11 -2.53
N GLU A 208 23.27 19.25 -3.47
CA GLU A 208 22.98 19.44 -4.90
C GLU A 208 23.41 18.20 -5.70
N LEU A 209 22.79 17.94 -6.85
CA LEU A 209 23.21 16.84 -7.71
C LEU A 209 24.67 17.05 -8.13
N THR A 210 25.46 15.97 -8.19
CA THR A 210 26.79 16.07 -8.77
C THR A 210 26.69 16.39 -10.26
N VAL A 211 27.66 17.15 -10.80
CA VAL A 211 27.70 17.49 -12.24
C VAL A 211 27.66 16.23 -13.10
N ARG A 212 28.37 15.18 -12.67
CA ARG A 212 28.44 13.89 -13.36
C ARG A 212 27.06 13.19 -13.38
N PHE A 213 26.31 13.22 -12.28
CA PHE A 213 24.98 12.60 -12.24
C PHE A 213 23.93 13.39 -13.03
N ARG A 214 24.00 14.72 -13.00
CA ARG A 214 23.17 15.57 -13.85
C ARG A 214 23.39 15.25 -15.35
N ALA A 215 24.63 15.06 -15.77
CA ALA A 215 24.95 14.69 -17.15
C ALA A 215 24.32 13.36 -17.59
N ILE A 216 24.23 12.36 -16.70
CA ILE A 216 23.53 11.09 -17.00
C ILE A 216 22.03 11.35 -17.18
N LEU A 217 21.42 12.10 -16.28
CA LEU A 217 20.00 12.42 -16.36
C LEU A 217 19.68 13.15 -17.67
N ASP A 218 20.48 14.16 -18.03
CA ASP A 218 20.32 14.92 -19.27
C ASP A 218 20.50 14.03 -20.50
N HIS A 219 21.48 13.13 -20.51
CA HIS A 219 21.72 12.19 -21.60
C HIS A 219 20.51 11.29 -21.89
N TYR A 220 19.82 10.83 -20.84
CA TYR A 220 18.64 9.97 -20.95
C TYR A 220 17.31 10.74 -20.93
N GLY A 221 17.33 12.08 -20.89
CA GLY A 221 16.12 12.91 -20.84
C GLY A 221 15.31 12.76 -19.55
N MET A 222 15.96 12.36 -18.45
CA MET A 222 15.33 12.13 -17.16
C MET A 222 15.44 13.36 -16.25
N ARG A 223 14.52 13.49 -15.28
CA ARG A 223 14.63 14.46 -14.19
C ARG A 223 14.94 13.75 -12.88
N SER A 224 15.70 14.40 -11.99
CA SER A 224 15.84 13.90 -10.62
C SER A 224 14.67 14.39 -9.77
N SER A 225 14.11 13.51 -8.95
CA SER A 225 13.26 13.90 -7.82
C SER A 225 13.89 13.46 -6.51
N ARG A 226 13.76 14.29 -5.48
CA ARG A 226 14.15 13.96 -4.11
C ARG A 226 12.91 13.82 -3.23
N ILE A 227 13.06 13.07 -2.16
CA ILE A 227 12.06 12.96 -1.11
C ILE A 227 12.09 14.23 -0.25
N THR A 228 10.92 14.72 0.15
CA THR A 228 10.84 15.78 1.15
C THR A 228 11.24 15.21 2.51
N PRO A 229 12.26 15.76 3.21
CA PRO A 229 12.65 15.28 4.54
C PRO A 229 11.45 15.22 5.48
N GLY A 230 11.18 14.05 6.07
CA GLY A 230 10.06 13.82 6.98
C GLY A 230 8.82 13.13 6.38
N ARG A 231 8.80 12.79 5.08
CA ARG A 231 7.73 11.98 4.46
C ARG A 231 8.23 10.60 4.02
N ALA A 232 8.38 9.69 4.99
CA ALA A 232 8.84 8.31 4.79
C ALA A 232 8.01 7.50 3.77
N HIS A 233 6.76 7.88 3.53
CA HIS A 233 5.86 7.20 2.59
C HIS A 233 6.32 7.23 1.13
N GLU A 234 7.20 8.15 0.75
CA GLU A 234 7.71 8.25 -0.63
C GLU A 234 8.86 7.27 -0.96
N ASN A 235 9.50 6.65 0.05
CA ASN A 235 10.57 5.66 -0.17
C ASN A 235 10.08 4.20 -0.12
N GLY A 236 8.77 4.00 0.06
CA GLY A 236 8.20 2.66 0.27
C GLY A 236 8.44 1.68 -0.89
N VAL A 237 8.57 2.19 -2.12
CA VAL A 237 8.82 1.36 -3.31
C VAL A 237 10.19 0.69 -3.27
N ALA A 238 11.26 1.46 -2.98
CA ALA A 238 12.62 0.92 -2.89
C ALA A 238 12.77 -0.01 -1.66
N GLU A 239 12.23 0.39 -0.51
CA GLU A 239 12.30 -0.44 0.71
C GLU A 239 11.54 -1.78 0.56
N GLN A 240 10.39 -1.75 -0.13
CA GLN A 240 9.67 -2.98 -0.44
C GLN A 240 10.42 -3.85 -1.45
N ALA A 241 11.06 -3.25 -2.45
CA ALA A 241 11.86 -3.98 -3.43
C ALA A 241 13.06 -4.68 -2.78
N HIS A 242 13.83 -3.97 -1.93
CA HIS A 242 14.94 -4.54 -1.16
C HIS A 242 14.53 -5.80 -0.39
N ARG A 243 13.39 -5.72 0.33
CA ARG A 243 12.88 -6.86 1.10
C ARG A 243 12.48 -8.04 0.22
N ARG A 244 11.80 -7.77 -0.90
CA ARG A 244 11.39 -8.82 -1.85
C ARG A 244 12.62 -9.49 -2.49
N LEU A 245 13.61 -8.70 -2.91
CA LEU A 245 14.82 -9.23 -3.53
C LEU A 245 15.57 -10.15 -2.57
N LYS A 246 15.89 -9.67 -1.36
CA LYS A 246 16.62 -10.48 -0.36
C LYS A 246 15.88 -11.77 -0.03
N SER A 247 14.55 -11.72 0.07
CA SER A 247 13.74 -12.93 0.29
C SER A 247 13.81 -13.91 -0.88
N LEU A 248 13.86 -13.44 -2.13
CA LEU A 248 13.95 -14.32 -3.31
C LEU A 248 15.34 -14.94 -3.41
N VAL A 249 16.40 -14.16 -3.20
CA VAL A 249 17.78 -14.66 -3.25
C VAL A 249 18.03 -15.67 -2.12
N GLY A 250 17.51 -15.42 -0.91
CA GLY A 250 17.65 -16.38 0.20
C GLY A 250 16.86 -17.69 0.03
N GLN A 251 15.98 -17.79 -0.98
CA GLN A 251 15.24 -19.01 -1.31
C GLN A 251 15.82 -19.78 -2.50
N ALA A 252 16.81 -19.22 -3.20
CA ALA A 252 17.50 -19.86 -4.33
C ALA A 252 18.60 -20.81 -3.84
#